data_AF-H5TQ60-F1
#
_entry.id   AF-H5TQ60-F1
#
_cell.length_a   1.000
_cell.length_b   1.000
_cell.length_c   1.000
_cell.angle_alpha   90.00
_cell.angle_beta   90.00
_cell.angle_gamma   90.00
#
_symmetry.space_group_name_H-M   'P 1'
#
loop_
_entity.id
_entity.type
_entity.pdbx_description
1 polymer ?
#
loop_
_entity_poly.entity_id
_entity_poly.type
_entity_poly.pdbx_seq_one_letter_code
_entity_poly.pdbx_strand_id
1 'polypeptide(L)'
;MSDPASASGDGDSVGGQRIAAARAYVDALVSHDPSGVNLHPDCTRVEMGIKTGRSGSHIARSLARGPQFRLIHRVSGFTATVEGHTVSTKYRVHVVPRALGLWAPVSESFLIDDEFRIRTIVARFGLPRRR
;
A
#
# COMPACT_ATOMS: atom_id res chain seq x y z
N MET A 1 -46.96 13.51 -3.53
CA MET A 1 -46.11 13.15 -4.68
C MET A 1 -44.72 12.97 -4.12
N SER A 2 -44.21 11.74 -4.20
CA SER A 2 -43.03 11.26 -3.48
C SER A 2 -41.74 11.87 -4.00
N ASP A 3 -40.87 12.32 -3.09
CA ASP A 3 -39.46 12.56 -3.37
C ASP A 3 -38.77 11.22 -3.72
N PRO A 4 -37.94 11.15 -4.77
CA PRO A 4 -37.05 10.02 -4.96
C PRO A 4 -35.83 10.18 -4.05
N ALA A 5 -35.55 9.13 -3.28
CA ALA A 5 -34.37 9.01 -2.43
C ALA A 5 -33.08 9.15 -3.25
N SER A 6 -32.26 10.13 -2.87
CA SER A 6 -30.87 10.27 -3.31
C SER A 6 -30.02 9.09 -2.81
N ALA A 7 -29.79 8.11 -3.68
CA ALA A 7 -28.78 7.08 -3.46
C ALA A 7 -27.44 7.55 -4.03
N SER A 8 -26.63 8.22 -3.20
CA SER A 8 -25.25 8.63 -3.54
C SER A 8 -24.37 8.64 -2.29
N GLY A 9 -24.08 7.48 -1.70
CA GLY A 9 -23.23 7.36 -0.49
C GLY A 9 -22.26 6.18 -0.46
N ASP A 10 -22.38 5.22 -1.38
CA ASP A 10 -21.58 3.98 -1.31
C ASP A 10 -20.19 4.11 -1.96
N GLY A 11 -20.02 5.07 -2.89
CA GLY A 11 -18.74 5.27 -3.59
C GLY A 11 -17.62 5.78 -2.67
N ASP A 12 -17.95 6.68 -1.76
CA ASP A 12 -16.98 7.28 -0.84
C ASP A 12 -16.60 6.33 0.31
N SER A 13 -17.54 5.48 0.76
CA SER A 13 -17.31 4.52 1.84
C SER A 13 -16.51 3.29 1.36
N VAL A 14 -16.86 2.72 0.20
CA VAL A 14 -16.11 1.61 -0.43
C VAL A 14 -14.73 2.08 -0.87
N GLY A 15 -14.64 3.25 -1.52
CA GLY A 15 -13.36 3.87 -1.87
C GLY A 15 -12.50 4.12 -0.62
N GLY A 16 -13.11 4.62 0.46
CA GLY A 16 -12.47 4.78 1.76
C GLY A 16 -11.92 3.47 2.34
N GLN A 17 -12.68 2.38 2.29
CA GLN A 17 -12.24 1.05 2.76
C GLN A 17 -11.07 0.52 1.93
N ARG A 18 -11.09 0.73 0.61
CA ARG A 18 -9.96 0.38 -0.28
C ARG A 18 -8.71 1.20 0.06
N ILE A 19 -8.85 2.51 0.28
CA ILE A 19 -7.74 3.37 0.75
C ILE A 19 -7.24 2.88 2.10
N ALA A 20 -8.13 2.50 3.03
CA ALA A 20 -7.76 2.00 4.35
C ALA A 20 -6.93 0.71 4.25
N ALA A 21 -7.29 -0.23 3.38
CA ALA A 21 -6.51 -1.44 3.13
C ALA A 21 -5.12 -1.13 2.56
N ALA A 22 -5.03 -0.22 1.57
CA ALA A 22 -3.75 0.24 1.03
C ALA A 22 -2.90 0.97 2.10
N ARG A 23 -3.55 1.75 2.96
CA ARG A 23 -2.87 2.47 4.05
C ARG A 23 -2.34 1.52 5.12
N ALA A 24 -3.12 0.51 5.51
CA ALA A 24 -2.69 -0.51 6.46
C ALA A 24 -1.42 -1.22 5.96
N TYR A 25 -1.33 -1.49 4.65
CA TYR A 25 -0.12 -2.03 4.05
C TYR A 25 1.08 -1.08 4.17
N VAL A 26 0.89 0.21 3.86
CA VAL A 26 1.97 1.21 3.96
C VAL A 26 2.42 1.42 5.40
N ASP A 27 1.49 1.40 6.37
CA ASP A 27 1.81 1.49 7.78
C ASP A 27 2.60 0.24 8.24
N ALA A 28 2.26 -0.95 7.71
CA ALA A 28 3.01 -2.20 7.95
C ALA A 28 4.45 -2.17 7.41
N LEU A 29 4.75 -1.37 6.38
CA LEU A 29 6.14 -1.15 5.94
C LEU A 29 7.00 -0.51 7.03
N VAL A 30 6.39 0.33 7.89
CA VAL A 30 7.07 1.06 8.96
C VAL A 30 7.03 0.28 10.29
N SER A 31 5.88 -0.29 10.65
CA SER A 31 5.74 -1.06 11.89
C SER A 31 6.43 -2.42 11.82
N HIS A 32 6.66 -2.93 10.61
CA HIS A 32 7.08 -4.30 10.33
C HIS A 32 6.11 -5.33 10.93
N ASP A 33 4.84 -4.98 11.05
CA ASP A 33 3.78 -5.88 11.50
C ASP A 33 2.70 -6.05 10.42
N PRO A 34 2.57 -7.25 9.82
CA PRO A 34 1.57 -7.52 8.81
C PRO A 34 0.17 -7.84 9.38
N SER A 35 -0.02 -7.90 10.71
CA SER A 35 -1.27 -8.36 11.33
C SER A 35 -2.51 -7.58 10.91
N GLY A 36 -2.37 -6.28 10.63
CA GLY A 36 -3.45 -5.42 10.14
C GLY A 36 -3.66 -5.43 8.63
N VAL A 37 -2.88 -6.21 7.86
CA VAL A 37 -2.92 -6.20 6.40
C VAL A 37 -3.77 -7.35 5.88
N ASN A 38 -4.88 -7.01 5.24
CA ASN A 38 -5.77 -7.98 4.61
C ASN A 38 -5.23 -8.41 3.24
N LEU A 39 -4.28 -9.35 3.21
CA LEU A 39 -3.71 -9.89 1.97
C LEU A 39 -4.53 -11.07 1.46
N HIS A 40 -4.83 -11.09 0.16
CA HIS A 40 -5.37 -12.28 -0.47
C HIS A 40 -4.33 -13.44 -0.42
N PRO A 41 -4.73 -14.71 -0.25
CA PRO A 41 -3.79 -15.85 -0.26
C PRO A 41 -2.87 -15.87 -1.49
N ASP A 42 -3.45 -15.58 -2.66
CA ASP A 42 -2.74 -15.49 -3.95
C ASP A 42 -2.17 -14.10 -4.25
N CYS A 43 -2.00 -13.26 -3.22
CA CYS A 43 -1.49 -11.91 -3.42
C CYS A 43 -0.11 -11.92 -4.09
N THR A 44 0.06 -11.06 -5.10
CA THR A 44 1.32 -10.93 -5.82
C THR A 44 1.91 -9.54 -5.62
N ARG A 45 3.26 -9.46 -5.61
CA ARG A 45 3.98 -8.19 -5.59
C ARG A 45 4.93 -8.14 -6.77
N VAL A 46 4.88 -7.03 -7.50
CA VAL A 46 5.77 -6.74 -8.63
C VAL A 46 6.53 -5.47 -8.31
N GLU A 47 7.86 -5.53 -8.37
CA GLU A 47 8.75 -4.40 -8.16
C GLU A 47 9.55 -4.17 -9.44
N MET A 48 9.41 -2.98 -10.04
CA MET A 48 10.13 -2.61 -11.27
C MET A 48 10.01 -3.65 -12.41
N GLY A 49 8.84 -4.30 -12.52
CA GLY A 49 8.56 -5.33 -13.54
C GLY A 49 8.97 -6.76 -13.15
N ILE A 50 9.57 -6.97 -11.98
CA ILE A 50 9.95 -8.29 -11.48
C ILE A 50 8.97 -8.73 -10.41
N LYS A 51 8.39 -9.93 -10.55
CA LYS A 51 7.52 -10.52 -9.53
C LYS A 51 8.33 -10.94 -8.31
N THR A 52 8.30 -10.13 -7.25
CA THR A 52 9.03 -10.36 -6.00
C THR A 52 8.17 -11.03 -4.92
N GLY A 53 6.85 -10.84 -4.96
CA GLY A 53 5.87 -11.51 -4.10
C GLY A 53 5.07 -12.54 -4.86
N ARG A 54 5.01 -13.77 -4.34
CA ARG A 54 4.37 -14.92 -4.99
C ARG A 54 3.08 -15.38 -4.28
N SER A 55 2.87 -14.97 -3.03
CA SER A 55 1.67 -15.23 -2.23
C SER A 55 1.51 -14.17 -1.12
N GLY A 56 0.31 -14.06 -0.56
CA GLY A 56 0.05 -13.19 0.60
C GLY A 56 0.89 -13.55 1.82
N SER A 57 1.07 -14.84 2.11
CA SER A 57 1.93 -15.29 3.21
C SER A 57 3.41 -14.97 2.98
N HIS A 58 3.89 -14.98 1.73
CA HIS A 58 5.24 -14.55 1.40
C HIS A 58 5.40 -13.04 1.63
N ILE A 59 4.43 -12.24 1.17
CA ILE A 59 4.45 -10.78 1.36
C ILE A 59 4.38 -10.41 2.84
N ALA A 60 3.50 -11.03 3.63
CA ALA A 60 3.40 -10.82 5.07
C ALA A 60 4.72 -11.13 5.79
N ARG A 61 5.38 -12.25 5.45
CA ARG A 61 6.68 -12.60 5.99
C ARG A 61 7.74 -11.57 5.62
N SER A 62 7.72 -11.09 4.38
CA SER A 62 8.62 -10.04 3.92
C SER A 62 8.38 -8.76 4.70
N LEU A 63 7.14 -8.29 4.88
CA LEU A 63 6.83 -7.12 5.71
C LEU A 63 7.40 -7.24 7.13
N ALA A 64 7.29 -8.43 7.74
CA ALA A 64 7.76 -8.67 9.11
C ALA A 64 9.28 -8.79 9.24
N ARG A 65 9.96 -9.41 8.27
CA ARG A 65 11.36 -9.86 8.44
C ARG A 65 12.29 -9.46 7.31
N GLY A 66 11.75 -8.87 6.24
CA GLY A 66 12.46 -8.53 5.02
C GLY A 66 13.51 -7.44 5.27
N PRO A 67 14.77 -7.67 4.88
CA PRO A 67 15.84 -6.71 5.15
C PRO A 67 15.58 -5.35 4.48
N GLN A 68 14.97 -5.34 3.30
CA GLN A 68 14.61 -4.10 2.59
C GLN A 68 13.58 -3.24 3.35
N PHE A 69 12.60 -3.85 4.02
CA PHE A 69 11.58 -3.10 4.73
C PHE A 69 12.07 -2.64 6.09
N ARG A 70 12.93 -3.42 6.77
CA ARG A 70 13.57 -3.03 8.03
C ARG A 70 14.40 -1.73 7.95
N LEU A 71 14.78 -1.32 6.75
CA LEU A 71 15.46 -0.04 6.56
C LEU A 71 14.51 1.14 6.68
N ILE A 72 13.21 0.94 6.40
CA ILE A 72 12.18 1.97 6.38
C ILE A 72 11.77 2.26 7.82
N HIS A 73 11.98 3.49 8.28
CA HIS A 73 11.61 3.90 9.64
C HIS A 73 10.52 4.96 9.68
N ARG A 74 10.09 5.48 8.52
CA ARG A 74 9.03 6.49 8.41
C ARG A 74 8.49 6.56 6.99
N VAL A 75 7.20 6.81 6.88
CA VAL A 75 6.53 7.24 5.64
C VAL A 75 6.03 8.68 5.80
N SER A 76 6.01 9.44 4.70
CA SER A 76 5.45 10.80 4.68
C SER A 76 4.84 11.14 3.33
N GLY A 77 3.93 12.12 3.31
CA GLY A 77 3.33 12.64 2.07
C GLY A 77 2.47 11.61 1.35
N PHE A 78 1.76 10.77 2.11
CA PHE A 78 0.86 9.76 1.56
C PHE A 78 -0.33 10.43 0.88
N THR A 79 -0.51 10.13 -0.41
CA THR A 79 -1.70 10.44 -1.18
C THR A 79 -2.22 9.17 -1.83
N ALA A 80 -3.54 9.06 -1.96
CA ALA A 80 -4.20 7.93 -2.57
C ALA A 80 -5.34 8.40 -3.48
N THR A 81 -5.52 7.70 -4.59
CA THR A 81 -6.64 7.88 -5.52
C THR A 81 -7.24 6.52 -5.84
N VAL A 82 -8.55 6.43 -5.90
CA VAL A 82 -9.27 5.18 -6.18
C VAL A 82 -9.85 5.25 -7.59
N GLU A 83 -9.65 4.19 -8.35
CA GLU A 83 -10.24 3.96 -9.66
C GLU A 83 -10.76 2.52 -9.73
N GLY A 84 -12.07 2.36 -9.53
CA GLY A 84 -12.70 1.04 -9.38
C GLY A 84 -12.11 0.25 -8.22
N HIS A 85 -11.44 -0.86 -8.55
CA HIS A 85 -10.76 -1.75 -7.60
C HIS A 85 -9.28 -1.39 -7.38
N THR A 86 -8.77 -0.39 -8.08
CA THR A 86 -7.36 -0.01 -8.01
C THR A 86 -7.19 1.20 -7.12
N VAL A 87 -6.31 1.10 -6.13
CA VAL A 87 -5.86 2.23 -5.32
C VAL A 87 -4.44 2.58 -5.75
N SER A 88 -4.27 3.76 -6.33
CA SER A 88 -2.95 4.30 -6.66
C SER A 88 -2.48 5.21 -5.55
N THR A 89 -1.29 4.95 -5.02
CA THR A 89 -0.70 5.69 -3.91
C THR A 89 0.62 6.31 -4.31
N LYS A 90 0.93 7.45 -3.70
CA LYS A 90 2.25 8.09 -3.77
C LYS A 90 2.67 8.48 -2.37
N TYR A 91 3.91 8.19 -2.01
CA TYR A 91 4.47 8.56 -0.72
C TYR A 91 5.99 8.57 -0.77
N ARG A 92 6.62 8.99 0.33
CA ARG A 92 8.07 8.94 0.52
C ARG A 92 8.39 7.98 1.65
N VAL A 93 9.30 7.05 1.39
CA VAL A 93 9.91 6.21 2.43
C VAL A 93 11.20 6.85 2.89
N HIS A 94 11.40 6.91 4.21
CA HIS A 94 12.65 7.39 4.83
C HIS A 94 13.39 6.19 5.37
N VAL A 95 14.69 6.11 5.05
CA VAL A 95 15.51 4.94 5.35
C VAL A 95 16.64 5.27 6.31
N VAL A 96 17.05 4.28 7.08
CA VAL A 96 18.21 4.37 7.97
C VAL A 96 19.52 4.42 7.18
N PRO A 97 20.59 5.01 7.75
CA PRO A 97 20.66 5.69 9.05
C PRO A 97 19.99 7.09 9.03
N ARG A 98 19.20 7.39 10.07
CA ARG A 98 18.36 8.60 10.19
C ARG A 98 19.15 9.91 10.02
N ALA A 99 20.43 9.91 10.42
CA ALA A 99 21.34 11.04 10.32
C ALA A 99 21.60 11.50 8.87
N LEU A 100 21.43 10.62 7.88
CA LEU A 100 21.67 10.97 6.47
C LEU A 100 20.46 11.63 5.81
N GLY A 101 19.27 11.58 6.42
CA GLY A 101 18.06 12.18 5.86
C GLY A 101 17.67 11.62 4.49
N LEU A 102 17.97 10.33 4.25
CA LEU A 102 17.71 9.65 2.98
C LEU A 102 16.22 9.30 2.85
N TRP A 103 15.67 9.61 1.68
CA TRP A 103 14.31 9.22 1.34
C TRP A 103 14.21 8.81 -0.13
N ALA A 104 13.24 7.96 -0.45
CA ALA A 104 12.92 7.60 -1.84
C ALA A 104 11.43 7.84 -2.10
N PRO A 105 11.06 8.42 -3.26
CA PRO A 105 9.66 8.47 -3.66
C PRO A 105 9.21 7.08 -4.11
N VAL A 106 8.00 6.70 -3.69
CA VAL A 106 7.38 5.43 -4.03
C VAL A 106 6.02 5.71 -4.64
N SER A 107 5.73 5.06 -5.76
CA SER A 107 4.38 4.94 -6.30
C SER A 107 3.98 3.47 -6.25
N GLU A 108 2.90 3.15 -5.54
CA GLU A 108 2.37 1.78 -5.50
C GLU A 108 0.91 1.77 -5.91
N SER A 109 0.54 0.77 -6.71
CA SER A 109 -0.85 0.50 -7.08
C SER A 109 -1.30 -0.83 -6.45
N PHE A 110 -2.48 -0.81 -5.83
CA PHE A 110 -3.08 -1.95 -5.15
C PHE A 110 -4.37 -2.35 -5.86
N LEU A 111 -4.45 -3.60 -6.32
CA LEU A 111 -5.73 -4.17 -6.74
C LEU A 111 -6.41 -4.80 -5.51
N ILE A 112 -7.61 -4.32 -5.21
CA ILE A 112 -8.37 -4.69 -4.02
C ILE A 112 -9.71 -5.28 -4.43
N ASP A 113 -10.01 -6.49 -3.95
CA ASP A 113 -11.29 -7.14 -4.24
C ASP A 113 -12.46 -6.60 -3.40
N ASP A 114 -13.62 -7.21 -3.60
CA ASP A 114 -14.88 -6.82 -2.94
C ASP A 114 -14.88 -7.12 -1.45
N GLU A 115 -14.01 -8.03 -0.98
CA GLU A 115 -13.78 -8.29 0.45
C GLU A 115 -12.65 -7.44 1.04
N PHE A 116 -12.23 -6.39 0.32
CA PHE A 116 -11.15 -5.48 0.70
C PHE A 116 -9.80 -6.18 0.93
N ARG A 117 -9.55 -7.29 0.23
CA ARG A 117 -8.26 -7.98 0.24
C ARG A 117 -7.37 -7.49 -0.88
N ILE A 118 -6.11 -7.28 -0.57
CA ILE A 118 -5.10 -6.90 -1.56
C ILE A 118 -4.71 -8.13 -2.37
N ARG A 119 -4.96 -8.09 -3.68
CA ARG A 119 -4.62 -9.15 -4.65
C ARG A 119 -3.32 -8.91 -5.39
N THR A 120 -3.06 -7.66 -5.74
CA THR A 120 -1.87 -7.32 -6.52
C THR A 120 -1.29 -6.02 -6.01
N ILE A 121 0.03 -6.00 -5.86
CA ILE A 121 0.81 -4.84 -5.46
C ILE A 121 1.83 -4.58 -6.54
N VAL A 122 1.75 -3.41 -7.18
CA VAL A 122 2.73 -2.99 -8.18
C VAL A 122 3.48 -1.79 -7.62
N ALA A 123 4.73 -2.00 -7.24
CA ALA A 123 5.56 -0.98 -6.64
C ALA A 123 6.60 -0.43 -7.63
N ARG A 124 6.74 0.89 -7.63
CA ARG A 124 7.75 1.63 -8.38
C ARG A 124 8.51 2.54 -7.43
N PHE A 125 9.82 2.32 -7.36
CA PHE A 125 10.74 3.11 -6.53
C PHE A 125 11.46 4.10 -7.43
N GLY A 126 11.47 5.37 -7.04
CA GLY A 126 12.35 6.36 -7.64
C GLY A 126 13.73 6.35 -7.01
N LEU A 127 14.64 7.13 -7.59
CA LEU A 127 16.01 7.26 -7.08
C LEU A 127 16.00 7.85 -5.65
N PRO A 128 16.83 7.30 -4.73
CA PRO A 128 17.04 7.90 -3.41
C PRO A 128 17.51 9.34 -3.53
N ARG A 129 16.96 10.20 -2.68
CA ARG A 129 17.26 11.62 -2.58
C ARG A 129 17.68 11.94 -1.16
N ARG A 130 18.64 12.85 -1.03
CA ARG A 130 19.03 13.43 0.25
C ARG A 130 18.21 14.69 0.47
N ARG A 131 17.74 14.90 1.71
CA ARG A 131 17.15 16.18 2.12
C ARG A 131 18.25 17.19 2.43
#